data_AF-A0A954K0M6-F1
#
_entry.id   AF-A0A954K0M6-F1
#
_cell.length_a   1.000
_cell.length_b   1.000
_cell.length_c   1.000
_cell.angle_alpha   90.00
_cell.angle_beta   90.00
_cell.angle_gamma   90.00
#
_symmetry.space_group_name_H-M   'P 1'
#
loop_
_entity.id
_entity.type
_entity.pdbx_description
1 polymer ?
#
loop_
_entity_poly.entity_id
_entity_poly.type
_entity_poly.pdbx_seq_one_letter_code
_entity_poly.pdbx_strand_id
1 'polypeptide(L)'
;MTAIRSRRFATTQWSIVKAAAGKSSAAAKTALENLCTTYWTPVYAFVRQRGYSQPDAEDLTQAFFMHLLDSDFLQTADRDRGRFRSFLLKSVSNFLSVDRRKRGTEKRGGQIRILALDFGTGESAYQSEALVNTTPEQLFERQWALTLLQNTINQLRSEYAERNHLRLFESLEAHINQNSSRVPYAELCETLNMSEDAIKQAARRLKLRYREILRSEIAATVGSAEHIDAELRELIAVLSR
;
A
#
# COMPACT_ATOMS: atom_id res chain seq x y z
N MET A 1 37.69 4.35 -10.76
CA MET A 1 37.46 4.22 -9.30
C MET A 1 35.96 4.20 -9.06
N THR A 2 35.43 3.01 -8.85
CA THR A 2 34.01 2.69 -8.84
C THR A 2 33.39 3.12 -7.51
N ALA A 3 32.57 4.17 -7.53
CA ALA A 3 31.78 4.57 -6.38
C ALA A 3 30.68 3.53 -6.15
N ILE A 4 30.85 2.73 -5.10
CA ILE A 4 29.82 1.86 -4.55
C ILE A 4 28.64 2.76 -4.15
N ARG A 5 27.55 2.75 -4.93
CA ARG A 5 26.28 3.37 -4.56
C ARG A 5 25.78 2.70 -3.28
N SER A 6 25.94 3.41 -2.17
CA SER A 6 25.46 3.02 -0.86
C SER A 6 23.99 2.62 -0.93
N ARG A 7 23.71 1.37 -0.56
CA ARG A 7 22.38 0.78 -0.36
C ARG A 7 21.50 1.76 0.42
N ARG A 8 20.43 2.27 -0.21
CA ARG A 8 19.35 3.00 0.48
C ARG A 8 18.77 2.04 1.52
N PHE A 9 18.98 2.37 2.79
CA PHE A 9 18.39 1.65 3.92
C PHE A 9 16.86 1.57 3.72
N ALA A 10 16.28 0.40 4.02
CA ALA A 10 14.85 0.16 3.97
C ALA A 10 14.13 1.16 4.91
N THR A 11 13.53 2.19 4.33
CA THR A 11 12.83 3.24 5.07
C THR A 11 11.51 2.64 5.54
N THR A 12 11.39 2.34 6.84
CA THR A 12 10.13 1.83 7.37
C THR A 12 9.01 2.86 7.13
N GLN A 13 7.74 2.47 6.98
CA GLN A 13 6.62 3.41 6.90
C GLN A 13 6.52 4.30 8.16
N TRP A 14 6.96 3.81 9.32
CA TRP A 14 7.20 4.67 10.49
C TRP A 14 8.36 5.65 10.30
N SER A 15 9.42 5.25 9.59
CA SER A 15 10.49 6.15 9.16
C SER A 15 10.01 7.14 8.09
N ILE A 16 9.05 6.76 7.23
CA ILE A 16 8.36 7.65 6.29
C ILE A 16 7.52 8.65 7.07
N VAL A 17 6.75 8.23 8.07
CA VAL A 17 5.98 9.11 8.96
C VAL A 17 6.89 10.07 9.74
N LYS A 18 8.01 9.57 10.27
CA LYS A 18 8.99 10.39 11.00
C LYS A 18 9.77 11.33 10.07
N ALA A 19 10.10 10.89 8.85
CA ALA A 19 10.72 11.71 7.82
C ALA A 19 9.75 12.78 7.29
N ALA A 20 8.48 12.41 7.09
CA ALA A 20 7.38 13.29 6.73
C ALA A 20 7.08 14.34 7.81
N ALA A 21 7.23 13.97 9.09
CA ALA A 21 7.13 14.88 10.22
C ALA A 21 8.29 15.89 10.29
N GLY A 22 9.38 15.66 9.56
CA GLY A 22 10.50 16.58 9.42
C GLY A 22 10.13 17.76 8.53
N LYS A 23 10.04 18.96 9.11
CA LYS A 23 9.63 20.17 8.37
C LYS A 23 10.53 20.40 7.13
N SER A 24 9.88 20.44 5.96
CA SER A 24 10.36 21.05 4.72
C SER A 24 11.66 20.50 4.10
N SER A 25 11.98 19.22 4.29
CA SER A 25 13.05 18.54 3.53
C SER A 25 12.52 17.84 2.26
N ALA A 26 13.37 17.65 1.25
CA ALA A 26 13.02 16.86 0.06
C ALA A 26 12.62 15.41 0.41
N ALA A 27 13.28 14.83 1.42
CA ALA A 27 12.96 13.50 1.93
C ALA A 27 11.56 13.44 2.57
N ALA A 28 11.13 14.50 3.26
CA ALA A 28 9.80 14.59 3.86
C ALA A 28 8.70 14.63 2.78
N LYS A 29 8.92 15.40 1.70
CA LYS A 29 7.97 15.46 0.57
C LYS A 29 7.81 14.10 -0.11
N THR A 30 8.91 13.42 -0.44
CA THR A 30 8.87 12.08 -1.03
C THR A 30 8.22 11.06 -0.10
N ALA A 31 8.48 11.14 1.20
CA ALA A 31 7.84 10.28 2.19
C ALA A 31 6.31 10.50 2.24
N LEU A 32 5.87 11.76 2.20
CA LEU A 32 4.46 12.12 2.19
C LEU A 32 3.74 11.72 0.91
N GLU A 33 4.37 11.91 -0.24
CA GLU A 33 3.86 11.42 -1.52
C GLU A 33 3.64 9.92 -1.43
N ASN A 34 4.65 9.15 -1.05
CA ASN A 34 4.55 7.69 -0.90
C ASN A 34 3.42 7.27 0.05
N LEU A 35 3.25 7.97 1.17
CA LEU A 35 2.17 7.70 2.12
C LEU A 35 0.81 7.94 1.46
N CYS A 36 0.63 9.07 0.78
CA CYS A 36 -0.59 9.37 0.05
C CYS A 36 -0.87 8.31 -1.02
N THR A 37 0.09 7.99 -1.89
CA THR A 37 -0.09 6.99 -2.97
C THR A 37 -0.41 5.60 -2.44
N THR A 38 0.14 5.23 -1.28
CA THR A 38 -0.08 3.90 -0.69
C THR A 38 -1.41 3.78 0.04
N TYR A 39 -1.89 4.86 0.67
CA TYR A 39 -2.99 4.77 1.63
C TYR A 39 -4.27 5.48 1.20
N TRP A 40 -4.27 6.23 0.10
CA TRP A 40 -5.47 6.94 -0.32
C TRP A 40 -6.63 6.01 -0.69
N THR A 41 -6.38 4.88 -1.36
CA THR A 41 -7.43 3.94 -1.76
C THR A 41 -8.06 3.22 -0.56
N PRO A 42 -7.28 2.68 0.42
CA PRO A 42 -7.84 2.16 1.66
C PRO A 42 -8.68 3.18 2.43
N VAL A 43 -8.21 4.42 2.55
CA VAL A 43 -8.94 5.51 3.21
C VAL A 43 -10.23 5.84 2.46
N TYR A 44 -10.16 5.99 1.14
CA TYR A 44 -11.34 6.28 0.31
C TYR A 44 -12.41 5.19 0.46
N ALA A 45 -12.03 3.92 0.36
CA ALA A 45 -12.94 2.79 0.53
C ALA A 45 -13.58 2.77 1.93
N PHE A 46 -12.82 3.08 2.98
CA PHE A 46 -13.34 3.24 4.34
C PHE A 46 -14.41 4.34 4.41
N VAL A 47 -14.14 5.51 3.82
CA VAL A 47 -15.09 6.63 3.80
C VAL A 47 -16.35 6.25 3.00
N ARG A 48 -16.21 5.61 1.83
CA ARG A 48 -17.35 5.14 1.03
C ARG A 48 -18.22 4.12 1.80
N GLN A 49 -17.59 3.14 2.46
CA GLN A 49 -18.30 2.12 3.25
C GLN A 49 -18.99 2.70 4.49
N ARG A 50 -18.59 3.88 4.96
CA ARG A 50 -19.27 4.63 6.03
C ARG A 50 -20.57 5.30 5.58
N GLY A 51 -20.93 5.22 4.29
CA GLY A 51 -22.19 5.69 3.74
C GLY A 51 -22.16 7.10 3.13
N TYR A 52 -20.97 7.68 2.94
CA TYR A 52 -20.84 8.96 2.24
C TYR A 52 -21.03 8.77 0.73
N SER A 53 -21.61 9.78 0.07
CA SER A 53 -21.70 9.80 -1.40
C SER A 53 -20.30 9.76 -2.02
N GLN A 54 -20.19 9.36 -3.31
CA GLN A 54 -18.91 9.39 -4.00
C GLN A 54 -18.25 10.79 -3.92
N PRO A 55 -18.92 11.90 -4.31
CA PRO A 55 -18.32 13.23 -4.23
C PRO A 55 -17.89 13.61 -2.80
N ASP A 56 -18.72 13.29 -1.79
CA ASP A 56 -18.36 13.56 -0.40
C ASP A 56 -17.13 12.77 0.05
N ALA A 57 -17.01 11.51 -0.39
CA ALA A 57 -15.89 10.66 -0.03
C ALA A 57 -14.58 11.10 -0.68
N GLU A 58 -14.64 11.59 -1.93
CA GLU A 58 -13.50 12.20 -2.62
C GLU A 58 -13.00 13.42 -1.83
N ASP A 59 -13.91 14.34 -1.51
CA ASP A 59 -13.61 15.55 -0.74
C ASP A 59 -13.07 15.24 0.66
N LEU A 60 -13.70 14.30 1.37
CA LEU A 60 -13.28 13.88 2.72
C LEU A 60 -11.91 13.21 2.70
N THR A 61 -11.62 12.41 1.68
CA THR A 61 -10.32 11.77 1.52
C THR A 61 -9.24 12.82 1.27
N GLN A 62 -9.47 13.77 0.36
CA GLN A 62 -8.53 14.87 0.15
C GLN A 62 -8.33 15.69 1.42
N ALA A 63 -9.42 16.10 2.09
CA ALA A 63 -9.37 16.89 3.31
C ALA A 63 -8.64 16.17 4.45
N PHE A 64 -8.83 14.85 4.58
CA PHE A 64 -8.12 14.04 5.54
C PHE A 64 -6.61 14.05 5.30
N PHE A 65 -6.16 13.79 4.06
CA PHE A 65 -4.73 13.82 3.77
C PHE A 65 -4.14 15.23 3.86
N MET A 66 -4.85 16.27 3.43
CA MET A 66 -4.42 17.66 3.68
C MET A 66 -4.25 17.94 5.16
N HIS A 67 -5.22 17.53 5.99
CA HIS A 67 -5.13 17.68 7.43
C HIS A 67 -3.93 16.91 8.00
N LEU A 68 -3.73 15.66 7.57
CA LEU A 68 -2.60 14.82 7.96
C LEU A 68 -1.25 15.43 7.58
N LEU A 69 -1.19 16.16 6.46
CA LEU A 69 0.00 16.82 5.92
C LEU A 69 0.34 18.14 6.64
N ASP A 70 -0.68 18.93 6.99
CA ASP A 70 -0.51 20.26 7.57
C ASP A 70 -0.32 20.24 9.10
N SER A 71 -0.65 19.14 9.76
CA SER A 71 -0.61 19.05 11.22
C SER A 71 0.65 18.34 11.74
N ASP A 72 1.10 18.71 12.95
CA ASP A 72 2.08 17.96 13.74
C ASP A 72 1.57 16.54 14.13
N PHE A 73 0.52 16.06 13.47
CA PHE A 73 -0.15 14.79 13.70
C PHE A 73 0.73 13.59 13.34
N LEU A 74 1.66 13.76 12.40
CA LEU A 74 2.72 12.79 12.14
C LEU A 74 3.84 12.85 13.21
N GLN A 75 3.96 13.93 14.00
CA GLN A 75 4.91 13.99 15.12
C GLN A 75 4.42 13.26 16.36
N THR A 76 3.09 13.16 16.55
CA THR A 76 2.50 12.39 17.66
C THR A 76 2.38 10.90 17.34
N ALA A 77 2.66 10.51 16.10
CA ALA A 77 2.66 9.14 15.64
C ALA A 77 3.86 8.39 16.24
N ASP A 78 3.57 7.51 17.18
CA ASP A 78 4.56 6.73 17.93
C ASP A 78 4.57 5.28 17.46
N ARG A 79 5.72 4.84 16.95
CA ARG A 79 5.93 3.47 16.45
C ARG A 79 5.80 2.41 17.53
N ASP A 80 5.99 2.78 18.80
CA ASP A 80 5.91 1.86 19.93
C ASP A 80 4.45 1.65 20.37
N ARG A 81 3.50 2.43 19.83
CA ARG A 81 2.05 2.29 20.09
C ARG A 81 1.34 1.34 19.13
N GLY A 82 2.07 0.65 18.26
CA GLY A 82 1.55 -0.42 17.42
C GLY A 82 1.71 -0.19 15.93
N ARG A 83 0.74 -0.69 15.16
CA ARG A 83 0.82 -0.77 13.69
C ARG A 83 0.38 0.53 13.04
N PHE A 84 1.08 0.94 11.98
CA PHE A 84 0.75 2.19 11.29
C PHE A 84 -0.68 2.19 10.73
N ARG A 85 -1.15 1.05 10.19
CA ARG A 85 -2.53 0.89 9.70
C ARG A 85 -3.58 1.16 10.76
N SER A 86 -3.36 0.67 12.00
CA SER A 86 -4.29 0.88 13.11
C SER A 86 -4.33 2.35 13.53
N PHE A 87 -3.17 3.01 13.52
CA PHE A 87 -3.08 4.45 13.72
C PHE A 87 -3.84 5.21 12.63
N LEU A 88 -3.62 4.89 11.35
CA LEU A 88 -4.24 5.59 10.23
C LEU A 88 -5.77 5.42 10.23
N LEU A 89 -6.25 4.19 10.45
CA LEU A 89 -7.67 3.86 10.57
C LEU A 89 -8.34 4.64 11.71
N LYS A 90 -7.69 4.69 12.88
CA LYS A 90 -8.20 5.47 14.01
C LYS A 90 -8.23 6.97 13.70
N SER A 91 -7.22 7.45 12.98
CA SER A 91 -7.07 8.86 12.60
C SER A 91 -8.16 9.31 11.64
N VAL A 92 -8.42 8.56 10.56
CA VAL A 92 -9.53 8.86 9.65
C VAL A 92 -10.88 8.77 10.36
N SER A 93 -11.09 7.75 11.21
CA SER A 93 -12.33 7.62 11.98
C SER A 93 -12.60 8.84 12.87
N ASN A 94 -11.56 9.33 13.57
CA ASN A 94 -11.64 10.52 14.39
C ASN A 94 -11.89 11.78 13.52
N PHE A 95 -11.18 11.92 12.40
CA PHE A 95 -11.35 13.02 11.46
C PHE A 95 -12.79 13.12 10.96
N LEU A 96 -13.38 12.03 10.48
CA LEU A 96 -14.77 11.99 10.03
C LEU A 96 -15.76 12.33 11.14
N SER A 97 -15.46 11.93 12.38
CA SER A 97 -16.31 12.23 13.54
C SER A 97 -16.30 13.72 13.89
N VAL A 98 -15.17 14.41 13.70
CA VAL A 98 -15.03 15.86 13.90
C VAL A 98 -15.62 16.65 12.72
N ASP A 99 -15.37 16.22 11.48
CA ASP A 99 -15.87 16.90 10.28
C ASP A 99 -17.40 16.85 10.19
N ARG A 100 -18.03 15.73 10.58
CA ARG A 100 -19.49 15.63 10.71
C ARG A 100 -20.09 16.66 11.67
N ARG A 101 -19.34 17.08 12.71
CA ARG A 101 -19.76 18.15 13.64
C ARG A 101 -19.61 19.54 13.02
N LYS A 102 -18.55 19.78 12.24
CA LYS A 102 -18.29 21.07 11.55
C LYS A 102 -19.21 21.31 10.35
N ARG A 103 -19.52 20.27 9.55
CA ARG A 103 -20.48 20.37 8.43
C ARG A 103 -21.91 20.72 8.87
N GLY A 104 -22.27 20.39 10.12
CA GLY A 104 -23.54 20.81 10.72
C GLY A 104 -23.60 22.28 11.13
N THR A 105 -22.47 22.99 11.17
CA THR A 105 -22.36 24.35 11.72
C THR A 105 -21.81 25.39 10.74
N GLU A 106 -20.88 25.05 9.85
CA GLU A 106 -20.25 26.05 8.97
C GLU A 106 -19.91 25.45 7.58
N LYS A 107 -20.66 25.86 6.55
CA LYS A 107 -20.21 25.74 5.15
C LYS A 107 -19.45 27.01 4.78
N ARG A 108 -18.12 26.93 4.55
CA ARG A 108 -17.36 27.61 3.47
C ARG A 108 -15.83 27.54 3.66
N GLY A 109 -15.15 27.18 2.57
CA GLY A 109 -13.98 27.91 2.06
C GLY A 109 -12.65 27.74 2.80
N GLY A 110 -12.11 26.53 2.87
CA GLY A 110 -10.68 26.32 3.14
C GLY A 110 -9.91 26.17 1.83
N GLN A 111 -8.75 26.82 1.70
CA GLN A 111 -7.86 26.67 0.54
C GLN A 111 -7.56 25.19 0.29
N ILE A 112 -8.08 24.65 -0.80
CA ILE A 112 -7.87 23.25 -1.18
C ILE A 112 -6.52 23.17 -1.87
N ARG A 113 -5.51 22.61 -1.19
CA ARG A 113 -4.36 22.03 -1.86
C ARG A 113 -4.81 20.69 -2.42
N ILE A 114 -5.18 20.67 -3.70
CA ILE A 114 -5.65 19.46 -4.37
C ILE A 114 -4.48 18.47 -4.47
N LEU A 115 -4.60 17.33 -3.78
CA LEU A 115 -3.74 16.18 -4.03
C LEU A 115 -4.18 15.52 -5.33
N ALA A 116 -3.23 15.18 -6.20
CA ALA A 116 -3.51 14.45 -7.43
C ALA A 116 -3.82 12.97 -7.12
N LEU A 117 -5.02 12.70 -6.59
CA LEU A 117 -5.55 11.37 -6.31
C LEU A 117 -6.48 10.94 -7.45
N ASP A 118 -6.32 9.72 -7.95
CA ASP A 118 -7.14 9.18 -9.03
C ASP A 118 -8.41 8.51 -8.47
N PHE A 119 -9.40 9.32 -8.12
CA PHE A 119 -10.66 8.80 -7.56
C PHE A 119 -11.45 7.90 -8.52
N GLY A 120 -11.22 7.99 -9.83
CA GLY A 120 -11.84 7.09 -10.81
C GLY A 120 -11.39 5.64 -10.59
N THR A 121 -10.10 5.42 -10.39
CA THR A 121 -9.56 4.09 -10.03
C THR A 121 -10.05 3.62 -8.66
N GLY A 122 -10.18 4.55 -7.70
CA GLY A 122 -10.63 4.25 -6.34
C GLY A 122 -12.10 3.82 -6.28
N GLU A 123 -12.99 4.50 -7.00
CA GLU A 123 -14.40 4.11 -7.08
C GLU A 123 -14.59 2.78 -7.80
N SER A 124 -13.84 2.54 -8.87
CA SER A 124 -13.88 1.25 -9.58
C SER A 124 -13.46 0.08 -8.68
N ALA A 125 -12.38 0.26 -7.90
CA ALA A 125 -11.91 -0.72 -6.93
C ALA A 125 -12.94 -0.93 -5.79
N TYR A 126 -13.49 0.15 -5.24
CA TYR A 126 -14.56 0.08 -4.24
C TYR A 126 -15.77 -0.69 -4.75
N GLN A 127 -16.27 -0.39 -5.96
CA GLN A 127 -17.42 -1.08 -6.55
C GLN A 127 -17.16 -2.57 -6.79
N SER A 128 -15.95 -2.94 -7.20
CA SER A 128 -15.55 -4.33 -7.41
C SER A 128 -15.42 -5.13 -6.10
N GLU A 129 -15.16 -4.46 -4.98
CA GLU A 129 -14.83 -5.11 -3.70
C GLU A 129 -15.84 -4.87 -2.58
N ALA A 130 -16.79 -3.95 -2.75
CA ALA A 130 -17.83 -3.67 -1.78
C ALA A 130 -18.77 -4.87 -1.66
N LEU A 131 -18.39 -5.82 -0.81
CA LEU A 131 -19.19 -6.99 -0.50
C LEU A 131 -20.27 -6.63 0.53
N VAL A 132 -21.49 -7.09 0.27
CA VAL A 132 -22.60 -7.02 1.23
C VAL A 132 -22.15 -7.71 2.54
N ASN A 133 -22.28 -7.00 3.67
CA ASN A 133 -21.86 -7.40 5.02
C ASN A 133 -20.38 -7.20 5.40
N THR A 134 -19.59 -6.44 4.63
CA THR A 134 -18.22 -6.06 5.06
C THR A 134 -18.25 -4.76 5.86
N THR A 135 -17.58 -4.74 7.02
CA THR A 135 -17.40 -3.51 7.80
C THR A 135 -16.41 -2.54 7.12
N PRO A 136 -16.52 -1.22 7.34
CA PRO A 136 -15.53 -0.26 6.82
C PRO A 136 -14.09 -0.63 7.19
N GLU A 137 -13.87 -1.09 8.41
CA GLU A 137 -12.56 -1.51 8.90
C GLU A 137 -12.04 -2.73 8.13
N GLN A 138 -12.88 -3.73 7.85
CA GLN A 138 -12.47 -4.88 7.04
C GLN A 138 -12.16 -4.50 5.59
N LEU A 139 -12.93 -3.58 4.99
CA LEU A 139 -12.67 -3.13 3.63
C LEU A 139 -11.37 -2.33 3.54
N PHE A 140 -11.11 -1.46 4.53
CA PHE A 140 -9.83 -0.76 4.65
C PHE A 140 -8.65 -1.73 4.70
N GLU A 141 -8.72 -2.73 5.58
CA GLU A 141 -7.66 -3.72 5.77
C GLU A 141 -7.43 -4.54 4.48
N ARG A 142 -8.50 -4.88 3.77
CA ARG A 142 -8.41 -5.61 2.50
C ARG A 142 -7.76 -4.77 1.40
N GLN A 143 -8.21 -3.53 1.23
CA GLN A 143 -7.61 -2.59 0.27
C GLN A 143 -6.13 -2.38 0.56
N TRP A 144 -5.78 -2.19 1.83
CA TRP A 144 -4.38 -2.08 2.25
C TRP A 144 -3.56 -3.32 1.84
N ALA A 145 -4.08 -4.52 2.11
CA ALA A 145 -3.41 -5.76 1.74
C ALA A 145 -3.21 -5.86 0.22
N LEU A 146 -4.21 -5.51 -0.58
CA LEU A 146 -4.11 -5.51 -2.05
C LEU A 146 -3.08 -4.49 -2.56
N THR A 147 -3.08 -3.27 -2.03
CA THR A 147 -2.07 -2.26 -2.38
C THR A 147 -0.67 -2.73 -2.03
N LEU A 148 -0.48 -3.38 -0.87
CA LEU A 148 0.82 -3.92 -0.45
C LEU A 148 1.32 -5.01 -1.40
N LEU A 149 0.45 -5.93 -1.80
CA LEU A 149 0.76 -6.97 -2.76
C LEU A 149 1.11 -6.39 -4.13
N GLN A 150 0.34 -5.41 -4.60
CA GLN A 150 0.58 -4.75 -5.88
C GLN A 150 1.93 -4.02 -5.88
N ASN A 151 2.26 -3.29 -4.82
CA ASN A 151 3.54 -2.62 -4.68
C ASN A 151 4.70 -3.63 -4.65
N THR A 152 4.55 -4.75 -3.94
CA THR A 152 5.53 -5.84 -3.91
C THR A 152 5.79 -6.41 -5.31
N ILE A 153 4.72 -6.65 -6.08
CA ILE A 153 4.80 -7.16 -7.46
C ILE A 153 5.46 -6.12 -8.38
N ASN A 154 5.07 -4.85 -8.27
CA ASN A 154 5.64 -3.76 -9.07
C ASN A 154 7.14 -3.60 -8.82
N GLN A 155 7.58 -3.64 -7.56
CA GLN A 155 9.00 -3.58 -7.22
C GLN A 155 9.76 -4.79 -7.78
N LEU A 156 9.20 -6.00 -7.65
CA LEU A 156 9.79 -7.21 -8.22
C LEU A 156 9.91 -7.12 -9.75
N ARG A 157 8.87 -6.59 -10.42
CA ARG A 157 8.87 -6.34 -11.86
C ARG A 157 10.00 -5.38 -12.26
N SER A 158 10.15 -4.28 -11.54
CA SER A 158 11.24 -3.31 -11.77
C SER A 158 12.62 -3.94 -11.60
N GLU A 159 12.84 -4.75 -10.54
CA GLU A 159 14.13 -5.44 -10.33
C GLU A 159 14.47 -6.42 -11.46
N TYR A 160 13.47 -7.10 -12.03
CA TYR A 160 13.67 -7.98 -13.18
C TYR A 160 13.86 -7.21 -14.48
N ALA A 161 13.16 -6.08 -14.67
CA ALA A 161 13.34 -5.21 -15.83
C ALA A 161 14.75 -4.62 -15.88
N GLU A 162 15.29 -4.16 -14.76
CA GLU A 162 16.67 -3.64 -14.66
C GLU A 162 17.74 -4.68 -15.04
N ARG A 163 17.42 -5.97 -14.90
CA ARG A 163 18.29 -7.10 -15.26
C ARG A 163 18.02 -7.65 -16.67
N ASN A 164 17.19 -6.98 -17.46
CA ASN A 164 16.72 -7.45 -18.78
C ASN A 164 15.97 -8.80 -18.73
N HIS A 165 15.36 -9.12 -17.59
CA HIS A 165 14.61 -10.35 -17.35
C HIS A 165 13.10 -10.12 -17.25
N LEU A 166 12.57 -9.03 -17.82
CA LEU A 166 11.15 -8.69 -17.74
C LEU A 166 10.25 -9.79 -18.31
N ARG A 167 10.61 -10.36 -19.48
CA ARG A 167 9.86 -11.48 -20.09
C ARG A 167 9.77 -12.68 -19.16
N LEU A 168 10.88 -13.04 -18.50
CA LEU A 168 10.91 -14.14 -17.54
C LEU A 168 10.00 -13.85 -16.33
N PHE A 169 9.96 -12.60 -15.86
CA PHE A 169 9.05 -12.19 -14.80
C PHE A 169 7.59 -12.33 -15.23
N GLU A 170 7.20 -11.76 -16.37
CA GLU A 170 5.82 -11.78 -16.87
C GLU A 170 5.31 -13.21 -17.08
N SER A 171 6.18 -14.10 -17.58
CA SER A 171 5.87 -15.53 -17.73
C SER A 171 5.69 -16.27 -16.39
N LEU A 172 6.34 -15.82 -15.31
CA LEU A 172 6.34 -16.48 -14.01
C LEU A 172 5.43 -15.82 -12.96
N GLU A 173 4.95 -14.60 -13.21
CA GLU A 173 4.12 -13.81 -12.30
C GLU A 173 2.86 -14.57 -11.89
N ALA A 174 2.20 -15.24 -12.85
CA ALA A 174 1.03 -16.09 -12.59
C ALA A 174 1.30 -17.27 -11.64
N HIS A 175 2.58 -17.65 -11.44
CA HIS A 175 2.97 -18.71 -10.50
C HIS A 175 3.24 -18.19 -9.08
N ILE A 176 3.29 -16.87 -8.87
CA ILE A 176 3.35 -16.24 -7.53
C ILE A 176 2.00 -16.39 -6.84
N ASN A 177 0.93 -16.03 -7.54
CA ASN A 177 -0.43 -16.06 -7.01
C ASN A 177 -1.03 -17.47 -7.15
N GLN A 178 -1.78 -17.91 -6.14
CA GLN A 178 -2.42 -19.22 -6.15
C GLN A 178 -3.72 -19.26 -6.98
N ASN A 179 -4.21 -18.08 -7.39
CA ASN A 179 -5.54 -17.91 -7.99
C ASN A 179 -5.51 -17.61 -9.51
N SER A 180 -4.34 -17.63 -10.15
CA SER A 180 -4.21 -17.37 -11.60
C SER A 180 -4.14 -18.67 -12.39
N SER A 181 -4.68 -18.68 -13.61
CA SER A 181 -4.51 -19.78 -14.57
C SER A 181 -3.04 -19.88 -14.95
N ARG A 182 -2.31 -20.77 -14.27
CA ARG A 182 -0.87 -20.97 -14.46
C ARG A 182 -0.61 -21.63 -15.81
N VAL A 183 0.26 -21.01 -16.60
CA VAL A 183 0.80 -21.63 -17.80
C VAL A 183 1.64 -22.84 -17.37
N PRO A 184 1.47 -24.04 -17.96
CA PRO A 184 2.30 -25.19 -17.64
C PRO A 184 3.79 -24.91 -17.88
N TYR A 185 4.68 -25.47 -17.05
CA TYR A 185 6.12 -25.25 -17.24
C TYR A 185 6.64 -25.72 -18.60
N ALA A 186 6.00 -26.73 -19.21
CA ALA A 186 6.34 -27.19 -20.56
C ALA A 186 6.19 -26.07 -21.61
N GLU A 187 5.07 -25.34 -21.59
CA GLU A 187 4.81 -24.23 -22.53
C GLU A 187 5.75 -23.03 -22.26
N LEU A 188 6.11 -22.82 -20.99
CA LEU A 188 7.12 -21.82 -20.62
C LEU A 188 8.53 -22.20 -21.10
N CYS A 189 8.88 -23.49 -21.15
CA CYS A 189 10.17 -23.95 -21.69
C CYS A 189 10.32 -23.56 -23.15
N GLU A 190 9.27 -23.79 -23.95
CA GLU A 190 9.23 -23.45 -25.37
C GLU A 190 9.30 -21.93 -25.59
N THR A 191 8.48 -21.17 -24.84
CA THR A 191 8.38 -19.72 -24.99
C THR A 191 9.67 -19.00 -24.57
N LEU A 192 10.32 -19.47 -23.51
CA LEU A 192 11.53 -18.83 -22.95
C LEU A 192 12.83 -19.44 -23.47
N ASN A 193 12.76 -20.53 -24.25
CA ASN A 193 13.90 -21.34 -24.69
C ASN A 193 14.81 -21.74 -23.52
N MET A 194 14.21 -22.23 -22.43
CA MET A 194 14.88 -22.64 -21.19
C MET A 194 14.56 -24.09 -20.86
N SER A 195 15.47 -24.77 -20.15
CA SER A 195 15.16 -26.08 -19.60
C SER A 195 14.13 -25.99 -18.47
N GLU A 196 13.38 -27.07 -18.26
CA GLU A 196 12.37 -27.13 -17.20
C GLU A 196 12.99 -26.92 -15.81
N ASP A 197 14.21 -27.45 -15.58
CA ASP A 197 14.94 -27.20 -14.34
C ASP A 197 15.29 -25.72 -14.17
N ALA A 198 15.76 -25.05 -15.24
CA ALA A 198 16.05 -23.62 -15.19
C ALA A 198 14.81 -22.78 -14.86
N ILE A 199 13.63 -23.16 -15.38
CA ILE A 199 12.34 -22.52 -15.07
C ILE A 199 11.94 -22.78 -13.61
N LYS A 200 12.05 -24.01 -13.11
CA LYS A 200 11.79 -24.34 -11.70
C LYS A 200 12.67 -23.54 -10.76
N GLN A 201 13.96 -23.43 -11.06
CA GLN A 201 14.90 -22.62 -10.28
C GLN A 201 14.57 -21.12 -10.36
N ALA A 202 14.20 -20.62 -11.54
CA ALA A 202 13.78 -19.22 -11.72
C ALA A 202 12.52 -18.91 -10.91
N ALA A 203 11.50 -19.78 -10.96
CA ALA A 203 10.27 -19.65 -10.19
C ALA A 203 10.53 -19.69 -8.68
N ARG A 204 11.44 -20.57 -8.22
CA ARG A 204 11.85 -20.62 -6.80
C ARG A 204 12.52 -19.32 -6.37
N ARG A 205 13.49 -18.81 -7.14
CA ARG A 205 14.18 -17.54 -6.86
C ARG A 205 13.21 -16.36 -6.83
N LEU A 206 12.29 -16.32 -7.79
CA LEU A 206 11.27 -15.28 -7.89
C LEU A 206 10.33 -15.30 -6.67
N LYS A 207 9.87 -16.47 -6.22
CA LYS A 207 9.07 -16.62 -4.98
C LYS A 207 9.84 -16.24 -3.72
N LEU A 208 11.12 -16.58 -3.63
CA LEU A 208 11.97 -16.15 -2.51
C LEU A 208 12.11 -14.63 -2.48
N ARG A 209 12.42 -14.01 -3.62
CA ARG A 209 12.57 -12.56 -3.72
C ARG A 209 11.27 -11.81 -3.42
N TYR A 210 10.15 -12.31 -3.93
CA TYR A 210 8.81 -11.82 -3.59
C TYR A 210 8.58 -11.80 -2.07
N ARG A 211 8.89 -12.90 -1.38
CA ARG A 211 8.76 -12.99 0.09
C ARG A 211 9.67 -11.99 0.81
N GLU A 212 10.89 -11.80 0.34
CA GLU A 212 11.82 -10.82 0.91
C GLU A 212 11.29 -9.39 0.79
N ILE A 213 10.80 -9.02 -0.40
CA ILE A 213 10.21 -7.69 -0.64
C ILE A 213 8.97 -7.51 0.23
N LEU A 214 8.04 -8.46 0.23
CA LEU A 214 6.83 -8.40 1.06
C LEU A 214 7.16 -8.29 2.55
N ARG A 215 8.14 -9.05 3.04
CA ARG A 215 8.61 -8.94 4.43
C ARG A 215 9.23 -7.59 4.72
N SER A 216 9.96 -7.00 3.78
CA SER A 216 10.52 -5.66 3.92
C SER A 216 9.42 -4.59 3.99
N GLU A 217 8.42 -4.69 3.13
CA GLU A 217 7.25 -3.81 3.12
C GLU A 217 6.44 -3.92 4.43
N ILE A 218 6.26 -5.12 4.98
CA ILE A 218 5.61 -5.33 6.28
C ILE A 218 6.49 -4.89 7.44
N ALA A 219 7.80 -5.16 7.40
CA ALA A 219 8.75 -4.64 8.38
C ALA A 219 8.71 -3.12 8.43
N ALA A 220 8.35 -2.49 7.29
CA ALA A 220 8.16 -1.06 7.23
C ALA A 220 6.94 -0.59 8.06
N THR A 221 5.88 -1.39 8.17
CA THR A 221 4.62 -0.98 8.80
C THR A 221 4.56 -1.25 10.31
N VAL A 222 5.51 -2.03 10.84
CA VAL A 222 5.56 -2.47 12.24
C VAL A 222 6.69 -1.82 13.04
N GLY A 223 6.50 -1.66 14.34
CA GLY A 223 7.50 -1.05 15.25
C GLY A 223 8.69 -1.97 15.56
N SER A 224 8.53 -3.29 15.46
CA SER A 224 9.58 -4.28 15.73
C SER A 224 9.50 -5.50 14.82
N ALA A 225 10.63 -6.18 14.60
CA ALA A 225 10.73 -7.34 13.71
C ALA A 225 9.88 -8.54 14.17
N GLU A 226 9.60 -8.65 15.47
CA GLU A 226 8.79 -9.72 16.07
C GLU A 226 7.33 -9.70 15.59
N HIS A 227 6.84 -8.53 15.17
CA HIS A 227 5.47 -8.37 14.67
C HIS A 227 5.32 -8.76 13.20
N ILE A 228 6.40 -8.96 12.44
CA ILE A 228 6.35 -9.23 10.99
C ILE A 228 5.56 -10.51 10.70
N ASP A 229 5.81 -11.59 11.44
CA ASP A 229 5.15 -12.88 11.19
C ASP A 229 3.69 -12.89 11.65
N ALA A 230 3.34 -12.07 12.64
CA ALA A 230 1.94 -11.85 13.02
C ALA A 230 1.20 -11.06 11.93
N GLU A 231 1.83 -10.01 11.41
CA GLU A 231 1.25 -9.15 10.39
C GLU A 231 1.06 -9.87 9.05
N LEU A 232 2.01 -10.74 8.67
CA LEU A 232 1.87 -11.64 7.51
C LEU A 232 0.67 -12.58 7.64
N ARG A 233 0.44 -13.15 8.83
CA ARG A 233 -0.71 -14.03 9.07
C ARG A 233 -2.02 -13.26 8.97
N GLU A 234 -2.07 -12.03 9.49
CA GLU A 234 -3.25 -11.18 9.35
C GLU A 234 -3.51 -10.78 7.90
N LEU A 235 -2.46 -10.45 7.12
CA LEU A 235 -2.59 -10.16 5.69
C LEU A 235 -3.23 -11.34 4.94
N ILE A 236 -2.75 -12.56 5.19
CA ILE A 236 -3.32 -13.76 4.57
C ILE A 236 -4.78 -13.95 5.00
N ALA A 237 -5.09 -13.77 6.28
CA ALA A 237 -6.43 -13.93 6.83
C ALA A 237 -7.44 -12.91 6.27
N VAL A 238 -7.01 -11.69 5.97
CA VAL A 238 -7.84 -10.64 5.36
C VAL A 238 -8.17 -10.96 3.91
N LEU A 239 -7.23 -11.56 3.17
CA LEU A 239 -7.40 -11.89 1.75
C LEU A 239 -8.12 -13.23 1.52
N SER A 240 -8.13 -14.11 2.52
CA SER A 240 -8.84 -15.40 2.47
C SER A 240 -10.32 -15.32 2.85
N ARG A 241 -10.80 -14.14 3.26
CA ARG A 241 -12.21 -13.84 3.50
C ARG A 241 -12.87 -13.34 2.22
#